data_AF-A0A8F9RNR2-F1
#
_entry.id   AF-A0A8F9RNR2-F1
#
_cell.length_a   1.000
_cell.length_b   1.000
_cell.length_c   1.000
_cell.angle_alpha   90.00
_cell.angle_beta   90.00
_cell.angle_gamma   90.00
#
_symmetry.space_group_name_H-M   'P 1'
#
loop_
_entity.id
_entity.type
_entity.pdbx_description
1 polymer ?
#
loop_
_entity_poly.entity_id
_entity_poly.type
_entity_poly.pdbx_seq_one_letter_code
_entity_poly.pdbx_strand_id
1 'polypeptide(L)'
;MKSNVFKILLATAVFAGSSSFAQKNVIEKIRKNPKAPFSYAELSIKDGGKWQGNEYIGGIFKNVNELTLPTEHTDHSYYIRYEGIGLENNQIGYRLYLDWRNATDIFGKKVNTLVLPEVGQDGFETYHHDAPWGQDILKSGRTIGVGSYGRYDEQNDFVETFKTVKSTTAKVFNENDKSFATIDYNGWKTWGKAVDLQSKLTIFNKDRFVRVDLNLNETISGLCTGIVAFKDIPMKEAVSKNKKWGYIATYGMQTLAKKEDNLGMVIFYPVGNLDKIVKTKSTHVVVFKKTKNVSYYFMGAWSQEPNGIKTEADFYKDLDKKLEILDNNNQL
;
A
#
# COMPACT_ATOMS: atom_id res chain seq x y z
N MET A 1 -20.70 33.84 -49.26
CA MET A 1 -21.18 32.50 -48.85
C MET A 1 -20.16 31.88 -47.91
N LYS A 2 -20.60 31.50 -46.71
CA LYS A 2 -19.77 31.03 -45.58
C LYS A 2 -19.15 29.67 -45.91
N SER A 3 -17.85 29.49 -45.72
CA SER A 3 -17.22 28.17 -45.72
C SER A 3 -17.38 27.53 -44.34
N ASN A 4 -18.05 26.38 -44.30
CA ASN A 4 -18.13 25.54 -43.10
C ASN A 4 -16.88 24.65 -43.05
N VAL A 5 -15.97 24.94 -42.12
CA VAL A 5 -14.86 24.05 -41.77
C VAL A 5 -15.40 23.01 -40.80
N PHE A 6 -15.57 21.77 -41.28
CA PHE A 6 -15.83 20.61 -40.43
C PHE A 6 -14.56 20.31 -39.62
N LYS A 7 -14.60 20.58 -38.31
CA LYS A 7 -13.61 20.06 -37.36
C LYS A 7 -13.92 18.59 -37.11
N ILE A 8 -13.12 17.71 -37.69
CA ILE A 8 -13.11 16.29 -37.33
C ILE A 8 -12.41 16.18 -35.97
N LEU A 9 -13.17 15.90 -34.91
CA LEU A 9 -12.61 15.41 -33.65
C LEU A 9 -12.09 13.99 -33.90
N LEU A 10 -10.77 13.81 -33.93
CA LEU A 10 -10.16 12.50 -33.78
C LEU A 10 -10.37 12.06 -32.32
N ALA A 11 -11.29 11.12 -32.11
CA ALA A 11 -11.33 10.35 -30.89
C ALA A 11 -10.05 9.49 -30.85
N THR A 12 -9.15 9.79 -29.92
CA THR A 12 -8.00 8.94 -29.61
C THR A 12 -8.51 7.65 -28.98
N ALA A 13 -8.63 6.61 -29.81
CA ALA A 13 -8.82 5.25 -29.34
C ALA A 13 -7.58 4.83 -28.54
N VAL A 14 -7.72 4.77 -27.22
CA VAL A 14 -6.71 4.19 -26.34
C VAL A 14 -6.65 2.69 -26.64
N PHE A 15 -5.55 2.23 -27.23
CA PHE A 15 -5.24 0.81 -27.39
C PHE A 15 -5.08 0.16 -26.00
N ALA A 16 -6.18 -0.31 -25.40
CA ALA A 16 -6.20 -1.01 -24.12
C ALA A 16 -6.07 -2.54 -24.25
N GLY A 17 -5.66 -3.04 -25.42
CA GLY A 17 -5.80 -4.46 -25.78
C GLY A 17 -4.76 -5.42 -25.20
N SER A 18 -3.59 -4.96 -24.73
CA SER A 18 -2.49 -5.85 -24.29
C SER A 18 -2.35 -5.97 -22.77
N SER A 19 -2.86 -5.01 -21.99
CA SER A 19 -2.57 -4.93 -20.55
C SER A 19 -3.47 -5.83 -19.70
N SER A 20 -4.75 -6.01 -20.05
CA SER A 20 -5.68 -6.85 -19.28
C SER A 20 -5.32 -8.35 -19.30
N PHE A 21 -4.71 -8.82 -20.40
CA PHE A 21 -4.32 -10.23 -20.55
C PHE A 21 -3.23 -10.67 -19.57
N ALA A 22 -2.33 -9.76 -19.17
CA ALA A 22 -1.21 -10.11 -18.31
C ALA A 22 -1.67 -10.53 -16.91
N GLN A 23 -2.55 -9.73 -16.27
CA GLN A 23 -3.09 -10.07 -14.94
C GLN A 23 -3.97 -11.32 -14.99
N LYS A 24 -4.80 -11.47 -16.03
CA LYS A 24 -5.63 -12.67 -16.21
C LYS A 24 -4.80 -13.96 -16.25
N ASN A 25 -3.71 -13.97 -17.02
CA ASN A 25 -2.82 -15.13 -17.11
C ASN A 25 -2.16 -15.47 -15.77
N VAL A 26 -1.78 -14.45 -14.99
CA VAL A 26 -1.21 -14.63 -13.64
C VAL A 26 -2.24 -15.24 -12.69
N ILE A 27 -3.47 -14.72 -12.68
CA ILE A 27 -4.58 -15.27 -11.89
C ILE A 27 -4.81 -16.74 -12.23
N GLU A 28 -4.93 -17.08 -13.52
CA GLU A 28 -5.14 -18.45 -13.97
C GLU A 28 -3.98 -19.38 -13.58
N LYS A 29 -2.72 -18.91 -13.67
CA LYS A 29 -1.54 -19.65 -13.24
C LYS A 29 -1.60 -19.96 -11.74
N ILE A 30 -1.92 -18.98 -10.90
CA ILE A 30 -2.02 -19.16 -9.45
C ILE A 30 -3.17 -20.11 -9.11
N ARG A 31 -4.36 -19.94 -9.73
CA ARG A 31 -5.53 -20.80 -9.48
C ARG A 31 -5.32 -22.25 -9.90
N LYS A 32 -4.47 -22.53 -10.89
CA LYS A 32 -4.08 -23.90 -11.27
C LYS A 32 -3.26 -24.61 -10.19
N ASN A 33 -2.55 -23.87 -9.33
CA ASN A 33 -1.81 -24.43 -8.21
C ASN A 33 -2.00 -23.58 -6.93
N PRO A 34 -3.20 -23.60 -6.33
CA PRO A 34 -3.61 -22.63 -5.31
C PRO A 34 -2.86 -22.77 -3.99
N LYS A 35 -2.13 -23.86 -3.78
CA LYS A 35 -1.30 -24.11 -2.59
C LYS A 35 0.17 -23.73 -2.77
N ALA A 36 0.60 -23.41 -4.00
CA ALA A 36 1.97 -22.97 -4.22
C ALA A 36 2.19 -21.56 -3.66
N PRO A 37 3.42 -21.24 -3.25
CA PRO A 37 3.82 -19.86 -2.97
C PRO A 37 3.52 -18.95 -4.16
N PHE A 38 2.83 -17.84 -3.93
CA PHE A 38 2.55 -16.83 -4.94
C PHE A 38 2.70 -15.43 -4.37
N SER A 39 2.96 -14.48 -5.25
CA SER A 39 2.75 -13.06 -5.03
C SER A 39 1.85 -12.53 -6.13
N TYR A 40 1.08 -11.50 -5.83
CA TYR A 40 0.17 -10.88 -6.77
C TYR A 40 0.07 -9.38 -6.51
N ALA A 41 0.07 -8.59 -7.57
CA ALA A 41 -0.24 -7.18 -7.57
C ALA A 41 -1.32 -6.90 -8.61
N GLU A 42 -2.36 -6.17 -8.22
CA GLU A 42 -3.43 -5.79 -9.13
C GLU A 42 -3.84 -4.34 -9.00
N LEU A 43 -4.36 -3.84 -10.12
CA LEU A 43 -5.00 -2.56 -10.26
C LEU A 43 -6.21 -2.74 -11.17
N SER A 44 -7.35 -2.25 -10.73
CA SER A 44 -8.61 -2.43 -11.42
C SER A 44 -9.44 -1.16 -11.39
N ILE A 45 -10.02 -0.81 -12.54
CA ILE A 45 -10.86 0.38 -12.72
C ILE A 45 -12.22 -0.02 -13.27
N LYS A 46 -13.26 0.76 -12.99
CA LYS A 46 -14.54 0.63 -13.68
C LYS A 46 -14.42 1.09 -15.12
N ASP A 47 -15.02 0.31 -16.02
CA ASP A 47 -15.11 0.59 -17.45
C ASP A 47 -16.56 0.66 -17.91
N GLY A 48 -16.85 1.53 -18.86
CA GLY A 48 -18.21 1.72 -19.39
C GLY A 48 -19.17 2.50 -18.46
N GLY A 49 -18.66 3.14 -17.40
CA GLY A 49 -19.41 4.09 -16.59
C GLY A 49 -19.16 5.55 -17.01
N LYS A 50 -19.51 6.50 -16.13
CA LYS A 50 -19.28 7.94 -16.37
C LYS A 50 -19.02 8.69 -15.06
N TRP A 51 -18.26 9.78 -15.15
CA TRP A 51 -18.08 10.72 -14.05
C TRP A 51 -19.34 11.57 -13.84
N GLN A 52 -19.70 11.78 -12.57
CA GLN A 52 -20.71 12.73 -12.11
C GLN A 52 -20.12 13.48 -10.92
N GLY A 53 -19.54 14.66 -11.19
CA GLY A 53 -18.66 15.31 -10.21
C GLY A 53 -17.44 14.44 -9.96
N ASN A 54 -17.16 14.13 -8.69
CA ASN A 54 -16.02 13.31 -8.28
C ASN A 54 -16.37 11.82 -8.12
N GLU A 55 -17.59 11.40 -8.47
CA GLU A 55 -18.03 10.00 -8.40
C GLU A 55 -18.12 9.36 -9.79
N TYR A 56 -17.75 8.09 -9.89
CA TYR A 56 -17.85 7.29 -11.11
C TYR A 56 -19.02 6.30 -11.03
N ILE A 57 -20.05 6.56 -11.83
CA ILE A 57 -21.34 5.87 -11.78
C ILE A 57 -21.46 4.84 -12.91
N GLY A 58 -21.97 3.66 -12.58
CA GLY A 58 -22.11 2.52 -13.51
C GLY A 58 -20.77 1.85 -13.83
N GLY A 59 -20.75 1.08 -14.91
CA GLY A 59 -19.56 0.35 -15.37
C GLY A 59 -19.26 -0.94 -14.61
N ILE A 60 -18.26 -1.68 -15.09
CA ILE A 60 -17.81 -2.96 -14.54
C ILE A 60 -16.30 -2.90 -14.32
N PHE A 61 -15.81 -3.47 -13.23
CA PHE A 61 -14.40 -3.53 -12.95
C PHE A 61 -13.64 -4.38 -13.97
N LYS A 62 -12.54 -3.84 -14.49
CA LYS A 62 -11.55 -4.55 -15.30
C LYS A 62 -10.15 -4.32 -14.74
N ASN A 63 -9.28 -5.31 -14.84
CA ASN A 63 -7.88 -5.16 -14.48
C ASN A 63 -7.12 -4.37 -15.55
N VAL A 64 -6.25 -3.47 -15.11
CA VAL A 64 -5.33 -2.68 -15.95
C VAL A 64 -3.93 -2.68 -15.32
N ASN A 65 -2.88 -2.64 -16.13
CA ASN A 65 -1.51 -2.63 -15.60
C ASN A 65 -0.99 -1.22 -15.27
N GLU A 66 -1.66 -0.19 -15.78
CA GLU A 66 -1.25 1.21 -15.64
C GLU A 66 -2.49 2.10 -15.55
N LEU A 67 -2.41 3.10 -14.69
CA LEU A 67 -3.42 4.15 -14.55
C LEU A 67 -2.73 5.47 -14.22
N THR A 68 -2.96 6.48 -15.05
CA THR A 68 -2.79 7.88 -14.61
C THR A 68 -4.11 8.35 -14.04
N LEU A 69 -4.09 8.86 -12.81
CA LEU A 69 -5.32 9.27 -12.12
C LEU A 69 -6.03 10.38 -12.89
N PRO A 70 -7.34 10.23 -13.19
CA PRO A 70 -8.14 11.32 -13.73
C PRO A 70 -8.21 12.49 -12.77
N THR A 71 -8.41 13.70 -13.29
CA THR A 71 -8.50 14.93 -12.50
C THR A 71 -9.66 14.94 -11.50
N GLU A 72 -10.72 14.21 -11.81
CA GLU A 72 -11.94 14.03 -11.01
C GLU A 72 -11.73 13.09 -9.83
N HIS A 73 -10.67 12.29 -9.85
CA HIS A 73 -10.44 11.25 -8.85
C HIS A 73 -10.04 11.82 -7.49
N THR A 74 -10.76 11.38 -6.46
CA THR A 74 -10.50 11.63 -5.04
C THR A 74 -10.92 10.40 -4.23
N ASP A 75 -10.81 10.47 -2.91
CA ASP A 75 -11.41 9.49 -2.00
C ASP A 75 -12.89 9.27 -2.33
N HIS A 76 -13.35 8.02 -2.25
CA HIS A 76 -14.73 7.63 -2.53
C HIS A 76 -15.22 7.96 -3.95
N SER A 77 -14.34 8.04 -4.95
CA SER A 77 -14.76 8.18 -6.36
C SER A 77 -15.43 6.95 -6.96
N TYR A 78 -15.36 5.77 -6.33
CA TYR A 78 -15.86 4.49 -6.86
C TYR A 78 -15.27 4.04 -8.22
N TYR A 79 -14.20 4.71 -8.68
CA TYR A 79 -13.58 4.46 -9.98
C TYR A 79 -12.58 3.30 -9.93
N ILE A 80 -11.74 3.28 -8.90
CA ILE A 80 -10.72 2.24 -8.68
C ILE A 80 -11.28 1.21 -7.70
N ARG A 81 -11.13 -0.08 -8.00
CA ARG A 81 -11.64 -1.16 -7.14
C ARG A 81 -10.99 -1.05 -5.76
N TYR A 82 -11.81 -1.16 -4.71
CA TYR A 82 -11.44 -0.91 -3.31
C TYR A 82 -10.60 0.36 -3.08
N GLU A 83 -10.64 1.35 -3.99
CA GLU A 83 -9.92 2.64 -3.95
C GLU A 83 -8.40 2.61 -4.20
N GLY A 84 -7.81 1.50 -4.66
CA GLY A 84 -6.35 1.47 -4.73
C GLY A 84 -5.69 0.32 -5.46
N ILE A 85 -4.41 0.13 -5.14
CA ILE A 85 -3.60 -1.01 -5.58
C ILE A 85 -3.75 -2.13 -4.57
N GLY A 86 -3.97 -3.35 -5.05
CA GLY A 86 -3.93 -4.56 -4.23
C GLY A 86 -2.58 -5.25 -4.34
N LEU A 87 -1.99 -5.65 -3.20
CA LEU A 87 -0.83 -6.54 -3.12
C LEU A 87 -1.21 -7.75 -2.28
N GLU A 88 -0.90 -8.97 -2.72
CA GLU A 88 -1.28 -10.18 -2.00
C GLU A 88 -0.23 -11.29 -2.14
N ASN A 89 -0.09 -12.10 -1.10
CA ASN A 89 0.50 -13.42 -1.19
C ASN A 89 -0.32 -14.43 -0.38
N ASN A 90 0.21 -15.63 -0.16
CA ASN A 90 -0.48 -16.68 0.60
C ASN A 90 -0.90 -16.25 2.02
N GLN A 91 -0.24 -15.27 2.63
CA GLN A 91 -0.42 -14.97 4.06
C GLN A 91 -1.23 -13.70 4.30
N ILE A 92 -1.12 -12.71 3.42
CA ILE A 92 -1.68 -11.38 3.65
C ILE A 92 -2.03 -10.68 2.34
N GLY A 93 -2.99 -9.76 2.42
CA GLY A 93 -3.23 -8.74 1.40
C GLY A 93 -3.00 -7.33 1.96
N TYR A 94 -2.68 -6.40 1.08
CA TYR A 94 -2.61 -4.97 1.39
C TYR A 94 -3.34 -4.18 0.32
N ARG A 95 -3.93 -3.07 0.74
CA ARG A 95 -4.41 -2.02 -0.14
C ARG A 95 -3.56 -0.79 0.05
N LEU A 96 -3.04 -0.21 -1.02
CA LEU A 96 -2.54 1.17 -1.01
C LEU A 96 -3.53 2.09 -1.72
N TYR A 97 -4.08 3.06 -0.98
CA TYR A 97 -4.99 4.07 -1.55
C TYR A 97 -4.30 4.86 -2.66
N LEU A 98 -5.01 5.05 -3.77
CA LEU A 98 -4.56 5.88 -4.90
C LEU A 98 -5.23 7.25 -4.90
N ASP A 99 -5.42 7.84 -3.73
CA ASP A 99 -5.91 9.21 -3.56
C ASP A 99 -4.96 10.01 -2.64
N TRP A 100 -5.40 11.22 -2.26
CA TRP A 100 -4.61 12.14 -1.44
C TRP A 100 -4.19 11.57 -0.08
N ARG A 101 -4.91 10.58 0.47
CA ARG A 101 -4.61 9.93 1.75
C ARG A 101 -3.33 9.11 1.65
N ASN A 102 -3.14 8.42 0.54
CA ASN A 102 -2.02 7.51 0.32
C ASN A 102 -1.77 6.58 1.52
N ALA A 103 -2.81 6.06 2.15
CA ALA A 103 -2.65 5.14 3.28
C ALA A 103 -2.53 3.69 2.80
N THR A 104 -1.85 2.86 3.58
CA THR A 104 -1.82 1.41 3.34
C THR A 104 -2.66 0.69 4.39
N ASP A 105 -3.71 0.01 3.95
CA ASP A 105 -4.53 -0.86 4.79
C ASP A 105 -4.12 -2.33 4.63
N ILE A 106 -4.60 -3.15 5.55
CA ILE A 106 -4.29 -4.58 5.63
C ILE A 106 -5.55 -5.37 5.34
N PHE A 107 -5.51 -6.21 4.32
CA PHE A 107 -6.52 -7.22 4.08
C PHE A 107 -6.09 -8.52 4.77
N GLY A 108 -6.70 -8.78 5.92
CA GLY A 108 -6.43 -9.96 6.74
C GLY A 108 -7.07 -11.17 6.09
N LYS A 109 -6.32 -12.27 5.95
CA LYS A 109 -6.78 -13.48 5.28
C LYS A 109 -7.02 -14.62 6.26
N LYS A 110 -8.12 -15.35 6.07
CA LYS A 110 -8.45 -16.64 6.71
C LYS A 110 -8.15 -17.85 5.82
N VAL A 111 -7.64 -17.60 4.62
CA VAL A 111 -7.28 -18.61 3.62
C VAL A 111 -5.87 -18.35 3.10
N ASN A 112 -5.24 -19.36 2.50
CA ASN A 112 -3.91 -19.24 1.90
C ASN A 112 -3.90 -19.18 0.36
N THR A 113 -5.08 -19.12 -0.25
CA THR A 113 -5.31 -19.00 -1.70
C THR A 113 -5.38 -17.54 -2.13
N LEU A 114 -5.36 -17.28 -3.43
CA LEU A 114 -5.60 -15.96 -4.02
C LEU A 114 -7.03 -15.47 -3.72
N VAL A 115 -7.20 -14.20 -3.33
CA VAL A 115 -8.51 -13.61 -2.97
C VAL A 115 -8.75 -12.26 -3.63
N LEU A 116 -7.71 -11.48 -3.94
CA LEU A 116 -7.85 -10.11 -4.43
C LEU A 116 -8.75 -9.98 -5.67
N PRO A 117 -8.69 -10.87 -6.69
CA PRO A 117 -9.57 -10.77 -7.85
C PRO A 117 -11.08 -10.78 -7.52
N GLU A 118 -11.47 -11.34 -6.37
CA GLU A 118 -12.85 -11.43 -5.90
C GLU A 118 -13.25 -10.28 -4.95
N VAL A 119 -12.29 -9.54 -4.40
CA VAL A 119 -12.54 -8.50 -3.38
C VAL A 119 -13.14 -7.23 -4.00
N GLY A 120 -14.21 -6.69 -3.41
CA GLY A 120 -14.79 -5.40 -3.82
C GLY A 120 -15.45 -5.40 -5.19
N GLN A 121 -15.88 -6.56 -5.68
CA GLN A 121 -16.63 -6.71 -6.94
C GLN A 121 -18.11 -6.33 -6.78
N ASP A 122 -18.68 -6.52 -5.59
CA ASP A 122 -20.11 -6.55 -5.29
C ASP A 122 -20.57 -5.39 -4.39
N GLY A 123 -20.03 -4.20 -4.63
CA GLY A 123 -20.32 -3.01 -3.83
C GLY A 123 -19.09 -2.51 -3.10
N PHE A 124 -19.10 -1.23 -2.74
CA PHE A 124 -17.91 -0.53 -2.28
C PHE A 124 -17.50 -0.87 -0.83
N GLU A 125 -18.40 -1.45 -0.04
CA GLU A 125 -18.18 -1.68 1.40
C GLU A 125 -18.03 -3.17 1.76
N THR A 126 -18.27 -4.11 0.83
CA THR A 126 -18.40 -5.55 1.16
C THR A 126 -17.13 -6.13 1.78
N TYR A 127 -15.97 -5.65 1.36
CA TYR A 127 -14.68 -6.10 1.87
C TYR A 127 -14.36 -5.59 3.28
N HIS A 128 -15.12 -4.64 3.84
CA HIS A 128 -15.00 -4.23 5.25
C HIS A 128 -15.70 -5.19 6.21
N HIS A 129 -16.50 -6.13 5.70
CA HIS A 129 -17.27 -7.07 6.51
C HIS A 129 -16.64 -8.46 6.52
N ASP A 130 -16.87 -9.19 7.61
CA ASP A 130 -16.34 -10.53 7.80
C ASP A 130 -16.78 -11.48 6.69
N ALA A 131 -15.83 -12.03 5.94
CA ALA A 131 -16.09 -13.00 4.88
C ALA A 131 -15.28 -14.30 5.10
N PRO A 132 -15.60 -15.39 4.37
CA PRO A 132 -14.83 -16.64 4.45
C PRO A 132 -13.35 -16.47 4.10
N TRP A 133 -13.02 -15.53 3.20
CA TRP A 133 -11.65 -15.26 2.81
C TRP A 133 -10.91 -14.39 3.84
N GLY A 134 -11.62 -13.58 4.63
CA GLY A 134 -11.04 -12.48 5.40
C GLY A 134 -11.84 -11.19 5.30
N GLN A 135 -11.20 -10.06 5.56
CA GLN A 135 -11.75 -8.71 5.38
C GLN A 135 -10.62 -7.67 5.41
N ASP A 136 -10.95 -6.40 5.17
CA ASP A 136 -10.13 -5.26 5.59
C ASP A 136 -10.13 -5.17 7.12
N ILE A 137 -8.93 -5.26 7.71
CA ILE A 137 -8.74 -5.38 9.15
C ILE A 137 -8.10 -4.15 9.78
N LEU A 138 -7.70 -3.13 9.00
CA LEU A 138 -7.04 -1.94 9.54
C LEU A 138 -7.88 -0.69 9.27
N LYS A 139 -8.17 0.07 10.33
CA LYS A 139 -8.72 1.42 10.19
C LYS A 139 -7.58 2.44 10.15
N SER A 140 -7.09 2.78 8.97
CA SER A 140 -6.12 3.87 8.84
C SER A 140 -6.70 5.23 9.21
N GLY A 141 -7.97 5.51 8.90
CA GLY A 141 -8.60 6.80 9.23
C GLY A 141 -7.84 7.98 8.61
N ARG A 142 -7.44 8.97 9.42
CA ARG A 142 -6.62 10.13 8.97
C ARG A 142 -5.11 9.89 9.08
N THR A 143 -4.66 8.63 9.07
CA THR A 143 -3.25 8.25 9.14
C THR A 143 -2.73 7.82 7.78
N ILE A 144 -1.46 7.41 7.73
CA ILE A 144 -0.82 6.79 6.56
C ILE A 144 -0.94 5.26 6.55
N GLY A 145 -1.68 4.66 7.49
CA GLY A 145 -1.80 3.19 7.58
C GLY A 145 -0.49 2.51 7.97
N VAL A 146 -0.22 1.32 7.44
CA VAL A 146 1.02 0.54 7.70
C VAL A 146 2.04 0.75 6.59
N GLY A 147 3.17 1.38 6.91
CA GLY A 147 4.33 1.45 6.02
C GLY A 147 4.10 2.24 4.74
N SER A 148 3.07 3.08 4.68
CA SER A 148 3.02 4.12 3.66
C SER A 148 3.98 5.26 4.01
N TYR A 149 3.98 6.31 3.19
CA TYR A 149 5.00 7.34 3.19
C TYR A 149 4.41 8.73 2.98
N GLY A 150 5.15 9.72 3.47
CA GLY A 150 4.82 11.13 3.37
C GLY A 150 5.95 12.00 3.88
N ARG A 151 5.64 13.25 4.22
CA ARG A 151 6.58 14.21 4.79
C ARG A 151 6.10 14.68 6.15
N TYR A 152 6.85 14.40 7.21
CA TYR A 152 6.52 14.81 8.57
C TYR A 152 6.69 16.32 8.74
N ASP A 153 5.58 17.01 8.99
CA ASP A 153 5.51 18.42 9.33
C ASP A 153 5.62 18.58 10.85
N GLU A 154 6.81 18.97 11.30
CA GLU A 154 7.12 19.17 12.71
C GLU A 154 6.37 20.36 13.33
N GLN A 155 5.92 21.35 12.54
CA GLN A 155 5.19 22.49 13.07
C GLN A 155 3.75 22.12 13.42
N ASN A 156 3.14 21.23 12.64
CA ASN A 156 1.74 20.83 12.79
C ASN A 156 1.56 19.43 13.39
N ASP A 157 2.66 18.72 13.71
CA ASP A 157 2.68 17.35 14.25
C ASP A 157 1.85 16.37 13.41
N PHE A 158 2.04 16.41 12.09
CA PHE A 158 1.27 15.63 11.12
C PHE A 158 2.13 15.14 9.95
N VAL A 159 1.71 14.07 9.28
CA VAL A 159 2.37 13.56 8.08
C VAL A 159 1.64 14.06 6.85
N GLU A 160 2.25 14.99 6.13
CA GLU A 160 1.75 15.45 4.83
C GLU A 160 1.87 14.35 3.78
N THR A 161 0.75 14.05 3.13
CA THR A 161 0.63 13.04 2.06
C THR A 161 0.46 13.76 0.72
N PHE A 162 -0.25 13.14 -0.24
CA PHE A 162 -0.28 13.59 -1.63
C PHE A 162 -1.49 14.49 -1.94
N LYS A 163 -1.86 15.36 -0.99
CA LYS A 163 -2.98 16.31 -1.13
C LYS A 163 -2.77 17.32 -2.26
N THR A 164 -1.54 17.79 -2.44
CA THR A 164 -1.18 18.66 -3.58
C THR A 164 -0.13 17.96 -4.42
N VAL A 165 -0.56 17.32 -5.50
CA VAL A 165 0.29 16.63 -6.48
C VAL A 165 -0.26 16.95 -7.88
N LYS A 166 0.61 17.18 -8.87
CA LYS A 166 0.16 17.57 -10.22
C LYS A 166 -0.36 16.38 -11.01
N SER A 167 0.32 15.24 -10.90
CA SER A 167 -0.13 13.99 -11.51
C SER A 167 0.40 12.80 -10.73
N THR A 168 -0.40 11.73 -10.75
CA THR A 168 -0.06 10.46 -10.14
C THR A 168 -0.30 9.36 -11.17
N THR A 169 0.72 8.55 -11.41
CA THR A 169 0.63 7.40 -12.32
C THR A 169 1.04 6.14 -11.58
N ALA A 170 0.16 5.15 -11.55
CA ALA A 170 0.36 3.86 -10.91
C ALA A 170 0.55 2.76 -11.96
N LYS A 171 1.46 1.81 -11.70
CA LYS A 171 1.66 0.61 -12.51
C LYS A 171 1.81 -0.62 -11.62
N VAL A 172 1.37 -1.78 -12.10
CA VAL A 172 1.50 -3.06 -11.40
C VAL A 172 2.21 -4.12 -12.25
N PHE A 173 3.02 -4.94 -11.59
CA PHE A 173 3.88 -5.95 -12.21
C PHE A 173 3.82 -7.25 -11.40
N ASN A 174 3.86 -8.38 -12.12
CA ASN A 174 3.81 -9.71 -11.53
C ASN A 174 4.92 -10.56 -12.14
N GLU A 175 5.92 -10.91 -11.33
CA GLU A 175 7.02 -11.80 -11.69
C GLU A 175 6.82 -13.18 -11.03
N ASN A 176 7.81 -14.07 -11.12
CA ASN A 176 7.66 -15.44 -10.61
C ASN A 176 7.74 -15.53 -9.07
N ASP A 177 8.59 -14.73 -8.45
CA ASP A 177 8.92 -14.77 -7.01
C ASP A 177 8.46 -13.52 -6.24
N LYS A 178 8.06 -12.48 -6.96
CA LYS A 178 7.58 -11.21 -6.40
C LYS A 178 6.60 -10.52 -7.34
N SER A 179 5.80 -9.64 -6.76
CA SER A 179 4.94 -8.71 -7.48
C SER A 179 5.15 -7.33 -6.88
N PHE A 180 4.95 -6.28 -7.68
CA PHE A 180 5.16 -4.94 -7.18
C PHE A 180 4.31 -3.91 -7.89
N ALA A 181 4.12 -2.80 -7.20
CA ALA A 181 3.56 -1.59 -7.77
C ALA A 181 4.60 -0.48 -7.80
N THR A 182 4.55 0.34 -8.84
CA THR A 182 5.29 1.61 -8.91
C THR A 182 4.30 2.75 -9.00
N ILE A 183 4.54 3.83 -8.26
CA ILE A 183 3.72 5.04 -8.32
C ILE A 183 4.63 6.23 -8.49
N ASP A 184 4.38 7.00 -9.54
CA ASP A 184 5.08 8.24 -9.86
C ASP A 184 4.18 9.42 -9.48
N TYR A 185 4.60 10.19 -8.47
CA TYR A 185 3.95 11.41 -8.02
C TYR A 185 4.74 12.61 -8.53
N ASN A 186 4.24 13.30 -9.55
CA ASN A 186 4.91 14.46 -10.13
C ASN A 186 4.40 15.76 -9.52
N GLY A 187 5.32 16.65 -9.15
CA GLY A 187 5.02 17.95 -8.56
C GLY A 187 4.31 17.84 -7.21
N TRP A 188 4.67 16.86 -6.38
CA TRP A 188 4.20 16.75 -5.00
C TRP A 188 4.68 17.97 -4.21
N LYS A 189 3.72 18.71 -3.66
CA LYS A 189 3.95 19.95 -2.93
C LYS A 189 3.46 19.79 -1.48
N THR A 190 4.41 19.90 -0.57
CA THR A 190 4.18 20.08 0.87
C THR A 190 4.55 21.52 1.23
N TRP A 191 5.63 21.74 1.98
CA TRP A 191 6.24 23.07 2.16
C TRP A 191 7.46 23.27 1.26
N GLY A 192 7.64 24.50 0.80
CA GLY A 192 8.74 24.88 -0.09
C GLY A 192 8.52 24.49 -1.55
N LYS A 193 9.60 24.07 -2.23
CA LYS A 193 9.60 23.67 -3.65
C LYS A 193 8.87 22.32 -3.80
N ALA A 194 8.07 22.18 -4.85
CA ALA A 194 7.49 20.89 -5.23
C ALA A 194 8.58 19.92 -5.72
N VAL A 195 8.43 18.65 -5.41
CA VAL A 195 9.36 17.56 -5.76
C VAL A 195 8.62 16.44 -6.45
N ASP A 196 9.35 15.60 -7.19
CA ASP A 196 8.80 14.37 -7.73
C ASP A 196 9.23 13.22 -6.80
N LEU A 197 8.31 12.28 -6.56
CA LEU A 197 8.57 11.08 -5.78
C LEU A 197 8.11 9.87 -6.59
N GLN A 198 9.00 8.89 -6.73
CA GLN A 198 8.67 7.55 -7.19
C GLN A 198 8.72 6.60 -6.00
N SER A 199 7.64 5.83 -5.82
CA SER A 199 7.57 4.74 -4.84
C SER A 199 7.51 3.39 -5.54
N LYS A 200 8.18 2.38 -5.01
CA LYS A 200 8.01 0.98 -5.39
C LYS A 200 7.67 0.14 -4.17
N LEU A 201 6.52 -0.54 -4.20
CA LEU A 201 6.09 -1.45 -3.15
C LEU A 201 6.17 -2.88 -3.69
N THR A 202 7.04 -3.70 -3.11
CA THR A 202 7.30 -5.07 -3.56
C THR A 202 6.84 -6.08 -2.52
N ILE A 203 5.88 -6.93 -2.89
CA ILE A 203 5.45 -8.08 -2.11
C ILE A 203 6.10 -9.35 -2.69
N PHE A 204 6.55 -10.24 -1.81
CA PHE A 204 7.22 -11.48 -2.19
C PHE A 204 6.29 -12.67 -2.03
N ASN A 205 6.60 -13.78 -2.71
CA ASN A 205 5.89 -15.04 -2.54
C ASN A 205 6.21 -15.77 -1.21
N LYS A 206 6.71 -15.03 -0.22
CA LYS A 206 7.09 -15.50 1.11
C LYS A 206 6.76 -14.42 2.14
N ASP A 207 6.48 -14.87 3.36
CA ASP A 207 6.28 -14.04 4.54
C ASP A 207 5.21 -12.94 4.34
N ARG A 208 5.15 -11.94 5.22
CA ARG A 208 4.12 -10.89 5.19
C ARG A 208 4.67 -9.54 4.76
N PHE A 209 5.98 -9.43 4.55
CA PHE A 209 6.61 -8.14 4.37
C PHE A 209 6.49 -7.59 2.96
N VAL A 210 6.37 -6.27 2.90
CA VAL A 210 6.50 -5.47 1.69
C VAL A 210 7.74 -4.61 1.82
N ARG A 211 8.58 -4.64 0.79
CA ARG A 211 9.69 -3.69 0.65
C ARG A 211 9.17 -2.42 0.01
N VAL A 212 9.49 -1.27 0.59
CA VAL A 212 9.21 0.04 0.01
C VAL A 212 10.54 0.71 -0.36
N ASP A 213 10.67 1.10 -1.62
CA ASP A 213 11.77 1.92 -2.12
C ASP A 213 11.21 3.28 -2.55
N LEU A 214 11.70 4.36 -1.96
CA LEU A 214 11.32 5.74 -2.32
C LEU A 214 12.50 6.43 -2.98
N ASN A 215 12.25 7.10 -4.10
CA ASN A 215 13.24 7.89 -4.84
C ASN A 215 12.66 9.25 -5.19
N LEU A 216 13.37 10.32 -4.87
CA LEU A 216 12.99 11.69 -5.16
C LEU A 216 13.97 12.32 -6.14
N ASN A 217 13.49 13.28 -6.93
CA ASN A 217 14.35 14.08 -7.79
C ASN A 217 15.21 15.11 -7.00
N GLU A 218 14.83 15.39 -5.75
CA GLU A 218 15.45 16.38 -4.88
C GLU A 218 15.69 15.82 -3.47
N THR A 219 16.69 16.34 -2.76
CA THR A 219 16.95 15.93 -1.37
C THR A 219 16.09 16.77 -0.42
N ILE A 220 15.21 16.13 0.35
CA ILE A 220 14.29 16.78 1.28
C ILE A 220 14.49 16.31 2.72
N SER A 221 14.17 17.19 3.68
CA SER A 221 14.00 16.80 5.09
C SER A 221 12.56 16.36 5.36
N GLY A 222 12.39 15.50 6.37
CA GLY A 222 11.08 15.08 6.86
C GLY A 222 10.45 13.92 6.08
N LEU A 223 11.12 13.35 5.07
CA LEU A 223 10.64 12.12 4.44
C LEU A 223 10.45 11.05 5.53
N CYS A 224 9.29 10.40 5.55
CA CYS A 224 8.93 9.52 6.66
C CYS A 224 8.04 8.35 6.23
N THR A 225 7.94 7.37 7.12
CA THR A 225 6.97 6.27 7.09
C THR A 225 6.42 6.04 8.51
N GLY A 226 5.52 5.08 8.70
CA GLY A 226 4.99 4.80 10.03
C GLY A 226 3.93 3.72 10.08
N ILE A 227 3.40 3.53 11.28
CA ILE A 227 2.25 2.65 11.58
C ILE A 227 1.21 3.41 12.39
N VAL A 228 -0.04 2.99 12.29
CA VAL A 228 -1.15 3.58 13.07
C VAL A 228 -0.85 3.48 14.57
N ALA A 229 -1.04 4.58 15.29
CA ALA A 229 -0.94 4.63 16.74
C ALA A 229 -2.34 4.46 17.35
N PHE A 230 -2.56 3.33 18.01
CA PHE A 230 -3.79 3.06 18.75
C PHE A 230 -3.68 3.51 20.20
N LYS A 231 -4.80 3.95 20.77
CA LYS A 231 -4.90 4.26 22.20
C LYS A 231 -4.66 2.95 22.96
N ASP A 232 -3.84 3.01 24.01
CA ASP A 232 -3.55 1.89 24.92
C ASP A 232 -2.73 0.72 24.32
N ILE A 233 -2.21 0.86 23.10
CA ILE A 233 -1.26 -0.11 22.52
C ILE A 233 0.13 0.53 22.47
N PRO A 234 1.10 0.03 23.25
CA PRO A 234 2.45 0.58 23.26
C PRO A 234 3.21 0.19 21.99
N MET A 235 4.06 1.11 21.53
CA MET A 235 5.06 0.81 20.51
C MET A 235 6.32 0.26 21.19
N LYS A 236 6.89 -0.80 20.62
CA LYS A 236 8.22 -1.31 20.96
C LYS A 236 9.20 -1.00 19.84
N GLU A 237 10.45 -0.83 20.23
CA GLU A 237 11.57 -0.62 19.32
C GLU A 237 12.68 -1.63 19.61
N ALA A 238 13.37 -2.08 18.58
CA ALA A 238 14.61 -2.83 18.72
C ALA A 238 15.60 -2.51 17.61
N VAL A 239 16.87 -2.79 17.85
CA VAL A 239 17.98 -2.57 16.91
C VAL A 239 18.80 -3.86 16.79
N SER A 240 19.21 -4.16 15.56
CA SER A 240 20.06 -5.30 15.20
C SER A 240 21.43 -5.25 15.90
N LYS A 241 22.11 -6.40 16.01
CA LYS A 241 23.41 -6.51 16.71
C LYS A 241 24.47 -5.60 16.10
N ASN A 242 24.50 -5.49 14.78
CA ASN A 242 25.43 -4.62 14.05
C ASN A 242 24.95 -3.16 13.94
N LYS A 243 23.77 -2.84 14.50
CA LYS A 243 23.15 -1.51 14.51
C LYS A 243 22.85 -0.91 13.14
N LYS A 244 22.75 -1.72 12.07
CA LYS A 244 22.40 -1.25 10.72
C LYS A 244 20.90 -1.18 10.50
N TRP A 245 20.15 -2.07 11.11
CA TRP A 245 18.69 -2.14 11.03
C TRP A 245 18.04 -2.01 12.40
N GLY A 246 16.85 -1.43 12.44
CA GLY A 246 15.98 -1.42 13.60
C GLY A 246 14.53 -1.56 13.18
N TYR A 247 13.63 -1.69 14.16
CA TYR A 247 12.20 -1.67 13.91
C TYR A 247 11.44 -0.88 14.96
N ILE A 248 10.29 -0.32 14.55
CA ILE A 248 9.19 0.03 15.46
C ILE A 248 8.04 -0.93 15.22
N ALA A 249 7.37 -1.38 16.28
CA ALA A 249 6.28 -2.33 16.16
C ALA A 249 5.22 -2.18 17.25
N THR A 250 3.98 -2.48 16.91
CA THR A 250 2.85 -2.58 17.85
C THR A 250 2.21 -3.96 17.73
N TYR A 251 1.63 -4.45 18.83
CA TYR A 251 0.86 -5.69 18.85
C TYR A 251 -0.31 -5.55 19.82
N GLY A 252 -1.49 -6.05 19.45
CA GLY A 252 -2.65 -6.11 20.33
C GLY A 252 -3.97 -6.03 19.56
N MET A 253 -5.03 -5.66 20.28
CA MET A 253 -6.39 -5.48 19.75
C MET A 253 -6.50 -4.19 18.91
N GLN A 254 -5.90 -4.19 17.72
CA GLN A 254 -5.83 -3.04 16.79
C GLN A 254 -6.45 -3.35 15.42
N THR A 255 -7.48 -4.19 15.38
CA THR A 255 -8.15 -4.61 14.15
C THR A 255 -9.62 -4.18 14.09
N LEU A 256 -10.14 -4.08 12.86
CA LEU A 256 -11.56 -3.87 12.54
C LEU A 256 -12.41 -5.16 12.54
N ALA A 257 -11.80 -6.35 12.58
CA ALA A 257 -12.54 -7.62 12.47
C ALA A 257 -13.36 -7.94 13.72
N LYS A 258 -12.72 -8.58 14.71
CA LYS A 258 -13.33 -8.83 16.02
C LYS A 258 -12.50 -8.15 17.09
N LYS A 259 -13.16 -7.73 18.16
CA LYS A 259 -12.51 -6.97 19.22
C LYS A 259 -11.38 -7.77 19.87
N GLU A 260 -11.57 -9.08 20.02
CA GLU A 260 -10.61 -10.02 20.61
C GLU A 260 -9.46 -10.43 19.68
N ASP A 261 -9.54 -10.14 18.38
CA ASP A 261 -8.49 -10.48 17.44
C ASP A 261 -7.29 -9.56 17.63
N ASN A 262 -6.09 -10.13 17.64
CA ASN A 262 -4.84 -9.38 17.66
C ASN A 262 -4.32 -9.15 16.25
N LEU A 263 -3.68 -7.99 16.07
CA LEU A 263 -2.92 -7.61 14.89
C LEU A 263 -1.56 -7.10 15.34
N GLY A 264 -0.48 -7.55 14.70
CA GLY A 264 0.85 -6.95 14.79
C GLY A 264 1.12 -6.05 13.58
N MET A 265 1.80 -4.93 13.78
CA MET A 265 2.30 -4.07 12.71
C MET A 265 3.76 -3.68 13.01
N VAL A 266 4.58 -3.57 11.98
CA VAL A 266 6.00 -3.21 12.13
C VAL A 266 6.53 -2.47 10.91
N ILE A 267 7.48 -1.55 11.16
CA ILE A 267 8.39 -1.00 10.15
C ILE A 267 9.81 -1.44 10.50
N PHE A 268 10.53 -2.02 9.55
CA PHE A 268 11.98 -2.21 9.63
C PHE A 268 12.67 -1.12 8.82
N TYR A 269 13.63 -0.40 9.42
CA TYR A 269 14.32 0.72 8.78
C TYR A 269 15.84 0.64 8.97
N PRO A 270 16.63 1.19 8.04
CA PRO A 270 18.06 1.34 8.22
C PRO A 270 18.35 2.46 9.25
N VAL A 271 19.02 2.11 10.33
CA VAL A 271 19.37 3.02 11.45
C VAL A 271 20.22 4.20 10.95
N GLY A 272 21.08 3.97 9.96
CA GLY A 272 21.90 5.02 9.35
C GLY A 272 21.07 6.17 8.74
N ASN A 273 19.85 5.88 8.30
CA ASN A 273 18.92 6.83 7.70
C ASN A 273 17.95 7.44 8.73
N LEU A 274 17.88 6.93 9.96
CA LEU A 274 16.95 7.44 10.97
C LEU A 274 17.38 8.83 11.46
N ASP A 275 16.45 9.78 11.44
CA ASP A 275 16.59 11.07 12.14
C ASP A 275 15.99 10.97 13.54
N LYS A 276 14.69 10.67 13.61
CA LYS A 276 13.96 10.54 14.88
C LYS A 276 12.71 9.67 14.71
N ILE A 277 12.23 9.15 15.83
CA ILE A 277 10.91 8.51 15.94
C ILE A 277 10.00 9.46 16.70
N VAL A 278 8.81 9.71 16.15
CA VAL A 278 7.82 10.61 16.74
C VAL A 278 6.47 9.91 16.81
N LYS A 279 5.68 10.19 17.85
CA LYS A 279 4.28 9.76 17.93
C LYS A 279 3.40 10.99 17.73
N THR A 280 2.76 11.09 16.56
CA THR A 280 1.67 12.06 16.36
C THR A 280 0.41 11.55 17.05
N LYS A 281 -0.70 12.32 16.98
CA LYS A 281 -1.99 11.89 17.53
C LYS A 281 -2.42 10.48 17.11
N SER A 282 -2.06 10.05 15.90
CA SER A 282 -2.58 8.81 15.30
C SER A 282 -1.55 7.97 14.56
N THR A 283 -0.26 8.33 14.57
CA THR A 283 0.79 7.61 13.85
C THR A 283 2.07 7.53 14.67
N HIS A 284 2.68 6.35 14.76
CA HIS A 284 4.09 6.19 15.12
C HIS A 284 4.93 6.38 13.85
N VAL A 285 5.70 7.45 13.79
CA VAL A 285 6.39 7.95 12.60
C VAL A 285 7.89 7.70 12.73
N VAL A 286 8.46 7.07 11.71
CA VAL A 286 9.91 6.99 11.47
C VAL A 286 10.28 8.12 10.53
N VAL A 287 10.95 9.15 11.03
CA VAL A 287 11.44 10.27 10.23
C VAL A 287 12.86 9.97 9.77
N PHE A 288 13.10 10.08 8.47
CA PHE A 288 14.42 9.88 7.89
C PHE A 288 15.22 11.18 7.85
N LYS A 289 16.55 11.05 7.94
CA LYS A 289 17.49 12.15 7.68
C LYS A 289 17.24 12.74 6.31
N LYS A 290 17.67 13.99 6.12
CA LYS A 290 17.59 14.68 4.84
C LYS A 290 18.17 13.81 3.72
N THR A 291 17.31 13.33 2.83
CA THR A 291 17.64 12.34 1.80
C THR A 291 16.80 12.55 0.55
N LYS A 292 17.21 11.92 -0.55
CA LYS A 292 16.42 11.75 -1.77
C LYS A 292 16.05 10.30 -2.05
N ASN A 293 16.51 9.36 -1.22
CA ASN A 293 16.14 7.95 -1.32
C ASN A 293 16.14 7.27 0.05
N VAL A 294 15.26 6.28 0.18
CA VAL A 294 15.23 5.38 1.35
C VAL A 294 14.54 4.08 0.97
N SER A 295 15.03 2.99 1.56
CA SER A 295 14.39 1.66 1.48
C SER A 295 14.10 1.17 2.88
N TYR A 296 12.91 0.59 3.08
CA TYR A 296 12.47 0.01 4.34
C TYR A 296 11.48 -1.13 4.08
N TYR A 297 11.08 -1.83 5.14
CA TYR A 297 10.07 -2.89 5.04
C TYR A 297 8.94 -2.62 6.02
N PHE A 298 7.73 -3.05 5.68
CA PHE A 298 6.62 -3.13 6.62
C PHE A 298 5.97 -4.50 6.56
N MET A 299 5.28 -4.90 7.64
CA MET A 299 4.37 -6.05 7.62
C MET A 299 3.24 -5.90 8.64
N GLY A 300 2.11 -6.54 8.34
CA GLY A 300 1.05 -6.87 9.28
C GLY A 300 1.07 -8.36 9.64
N ALA A 301 0.58 -8.73 10.81
CA ALA A 301 0.39 -10.13 11.22
C ALA A 301 -0.92 -10.29 12.01
N TRP A 302 -1.95 -10.84 11.36
CA TRP A 302 -3.27 -10.99 11.96
C TRP A 302 -3.45 -12.36 12.60
N SER A 303 -4.04 -12.37 13.80
CA SER A 303 -4.25 -13.59 14.58
C SER A 303 -5.23 -14.59 13.97
N GLN A 304 -6.02 -14.24 12.94
CA GLN A 304 -6.86 -15.21 12.22
C GLN A 304 -6.19 -15.81 10.97
N GLU A 305 -4.96 -15.39 10.64
CA GLU A 305 -4.21 -16.01 9.55
C GLU A 305 -4.02 -17.52 9.79
N PRO A 306 -4.28 -18.38 8.80
CA PRO A 306 -4.06 -19.83 8.90
C PRO A 306 -2.62 -20.15 9.27
N ASN A 307 -2.42 -20.88 10.37
CA ASN A 307 -1.09 -21.21 10.91
C ASN A 307 -0.17 -19.99 11.12
N GLY A 308 -0.76 -18.81 11.31
CA GLY A 308 -0.04 -17.55 11.51
C GLY A 308 0.32 -17.26 12.97
N ILE A 309 0.79 -16.04 13.21
CA ILE A 309 1.23 -15.56 14.53
C ILE A 309 0.01 -15.27 15.40
N LYS A 310 -0.09 -15.92 16.56
CA LYS A 310 -1.27 -15.81 17.46
C LYS A 310 -1.00 -15.03 18.74
N THR A 311 0.25 -14.85 19.13
CA THR A 311 0.63 -14.23 20.41
C THR A 311 1.64 -13.10 20.22
N GLU A 312 1.70 -12.19 21.20
CA GLU A 312 2.67 -11.10 21.23
C GLU A 312 4.11 -11.63 21.27
N ALA A 313 4.36 -12.68 22.06
CA ALA A 313 5.68 -13.29 22.18
C ALA A 313 6.15 -13.89 20.85
N ASP A 314 5.27 -14.59 20.14
CA ASP A 314 5.58 -15.14 18.82
C ASP A 314 5.81 -14.05 17.78
N PHE A 315 5.07 -12.94 17.87
CA PHE A 315 5.26 -11.79 16.99
C PHE A 315 6.65 -11.19 17.16
N TYR A 316 7.04 -10.81 18.38
CA TYR A 316 8.37 -10.23 18.60
C TYR A 316 9.51 -11.21 18.31
N LYS A 317 9.33 -12.51 18.59
CA LYS A 317 10.28 -13.54 18.19
C LYS A 317 10.46 -13.63 16.67
N ASP A 318 9.38 -13.46 15.91
CA ASP A 318 9.43 -13.39 14.44
C ASP A 318 10.12 -12.12 13.94
N LEU A 319 9.86 -10.96 14.57
CA LEU A 319 10.55 -9.70 14.25
C LEU A 319 12.05 -9.78 14.52
N ASP A 320 12.46 -10.36 15.64
CA ASP A 320 13.87 -10.47 16.01
C ASP A 320 14.63 -11.39 15.04
N LYS A 321 14.00 -12.49 14.57
CA LYS A 321 14.57 -13.33 13.50
C LYS A 321 14.74 -12.56 12.19
N LYS A 322 13.74 -11.77 11.79
CA LYS A 322 13.83 -10.90 10.60
C LYS A 322 14.94 -9.87 10.75
N LEU A 323 15.09 -9.31 11.95
CA LEU A 323 16.16 -8.39 12.27
C LEU A 323 17.55 -9.05 12.17
N GLU A 324 17.69 -10.32 12.56
CA GLU A 324 18.92 -11.11 12.35
C GLU A 324 19.19 -11.41 10.86
N ILE A 325 18.15 -11.68 10.06
CA ILE A 325 18.29 -11.84 8.60
C ILE A 325 18.80 -10.53 7.98
N LEU A 326 18.22 -9.40 8.37
CA LEU A 326 18.67 -8.07 7.93
C LEU A 326 20.10 -7.75 8.40
N ASP A 327 20.47 -8.14 9.62
CA ASP A 327 21.82 -7.99 10.17
C ASP A 327 22.87 -8.69 9.29
N ASN A 328 22.56 -9.90 8.82
CA ASN A 328 23.46 -10.72 8.02
C ASN A 328 23.45 -10.38 6.52
N ASN A 329 22.27 -10.12 5.95
CA ASN A 329 22.07 -10.09 4.50
C ASN A 329 21.71 -8.69 3.96
N ASN A 330 21.40 -7.74 4.84
CA ASN A 330 20.89 -6.40 4.47
C ASN A 330 19.59 -6.41 3.64
N GLN A 331 18.86 -7.54 3.64
CA GLN A 331 17.59 -7.75 2.95
C GLN A 331 16.82 -8.91 3.59
N LEU A 332 15.48 -8.92 3.47
CA LEU A 332 14.58 -9.98 3.99
C LEU A 332 14.24 -11.08 2.98
#